data_AF-A0AA38X7W1-F1
#
_entry.id   AF-A0AA38X7W1-F1
#
_cell.length_a   1.000
_cell.length_b   1.000
_cell.length_c   1.000
_cell.angle_alpha   90.00
_cell.angle_beta   90.00
_cell.angle_gamma   90.00
#
_symmetry.space_group_name_H-M   'P 1'
#
loop_
_entity.id
_entity.type
_entity.pdbx_description
1 polymer ?
#
loop_
_entity_poly.entity_id
_entity_poly.type
_entity_poly.pdbx_seq_one_letter_code
_entity_poly.pdbx_strand_id
1 'polypeptide(L)'
;MPSDHFYTLDPNGEFAPSTGYEPQGITGYVHSTQHPGTIPIYRWYNPASTDHFYTADSAGEVAPPTYTSEGVAWYMFSDQVENTVALHRWHSPTTGDHFYTTDGAGERAKEHGYVAEGITGYLHPYQVEESVPLYRWFNSRKSYNFSVESIEIKQIRSQESDTIYVSASVTIAGHPPRAVTKRIGDRGKGSFPLDVVLKDVSLADHEVAVFSYVIINDGHSKESNVTKVLEQAARKLSEAGANQVGDAVKEAVGAAVGAGVGAVIGSSVPVIGTIVGAALGSLAGSLLGGLFDMVGANCDGPLAAGTYSFTGMQLHDDIHQRDHNPGIDSPHGCGANSDYYTTWSVTRAD
;
A
#
# COMPACT_ATOMS: atom_id res chain seq x y z
N MET A 1 -5.92 7.90 -5.13
CA MET A 1 -6.87 8.38 -4.10
C MET A 1 -6.26 9.57 -3.38
N PRO A 2 -7.00 10.69 -3.24
CA PRO A 2 -6.60 11.80 -2.36
C PRO A 2 -6.52 11.30 -0.91
N SER A 3 -5.68 11.95 -0.08
CA SER A 3 -5.78 11.77 1.38
C SER A 3 -6.90 12.66 1.91
N ASP A 4 -7.46 12.30 3.06
CA ASP A 4 -8.47 13.10 3.72
C ASP A 4 -8.40 12.93 5.24
N HIS A 5 -8.64 14.02 5.98
CA HIS A 5 -8.85 14.00 7.42
C HIS A 5 -10.34 14.16 7.75
N PHE A 6 -10.85 13.18 8.50
CA PHE A 6 -12.23 13.13 8.93
C PHE A 6 -12.36 13.34 10.44
N TYR A 7 -13.37 14.09 10.87
CA TYR A 7 -13.61 14.43 12.27
C TYR A 7 -15.05 14.11 12.65
N THR A 8 -15.22 13.41 13.77
CA THR A 8 -16.54 12.99 14.23
C THR A 8 -16.61 12.92 15.76
N LEU A 9 -17.83 12.99 16.29
CA LEU A 9 -18.13 12.73 17.69
C LEU A 9 -18.44 11.25 17.95
N ASP A 10 -18.62 10.45 16.90
CA ASP A 10 -18.84 9.00 17.03
C ASP A 10 -17.52 8.29 17.37
N PRO A 11 -17.41 7.63 18.53
CA PRO A 11 -16.22 6.86 18.89
C PRO A 11 -15.91 5.71 17.92
N ASN A 12 -16.88 5.28 17.11
CA ASN A 12 -16.70 4.22 16.11
C ASN A 12 -16.36 4.78 14.71
N GLY A 13 -16.30 6.10 14.53
CA GLY A 13 -15.86 6.70 13.27
C GLY A 13 -16.92 6.74 12.18
N GLU A 14 -18.22 6.58 12.47
CA GLU A 14 -19.28 6.49 11.46
C GLU A 14 -18.96 5.38 10.41
N PHE A 15 -18.80 5.74 9.14
CA PHE A 15 -18.41 4.82 8.07
C PHE A 15 -16.90 4.81 7.79
N ALA A 16 -16.12 5.67 8.44
CA ALA A 16 -14.69 5.86 8.20
C ALA A 16 -13.88 4.55 8.26
N PRO A 17 -14.10 3.63 9.23
CA PRO A 17 -13.39 2.36 9.25
C PRO A 17 -13.64 1.49 8.00
N SER A 18 -14.88 1.52 7.50
CA SER A 18 -15.28 0.71 6.33
C SER A 18 -14.80 1.30 4.99
N THR A 19 -14.41 2.57 4.98
CA THR A 19 -13.92 3.29 3.81
C THR A 19 -12.40 3.52 3.83
N GLY A 20 -11.70 2.90 4.80
CA GLY A 20 -10.25 2.86 4.83
C GLY A 20 -9.58 3.96 5.63
N TYR A 21 -10.33 4.69 6.47
CA TYR A 21 -9.76 5.63 7.42
C TYR A 21 -9.31 4.91 8.69
N GLU A 22 -8.26 5.45 9.29
CA GLU A 22 -7.71 4.97 10.55
C GLU A 22 -7.84 6.04 11.64
N PRO A 23 -8.09 5.64 12.90
CA PRO A 23 -8.19 6.59 13.99
C PRO A 23 -6.81 7.18 14.32
N GLN A 24 -6.74 8.50 14.42
CA GLN A 24 -5.56 9.25 14.88
C GLN A 24 -5.70 9.80 16.31
N GLY A 25 -6.80 9.46 17.00
CA GLY A 25 -7.04 9.81 18.39
C GLY A 25 -7.98 11.01 18.58
N ILE A 26 -7.89 11.64 19.75
CA ILE A 26 -8.77 12.74 20.16
C ILE A 26 -8.03 14.06 19.90
N THR A 27 -8.62 14.92 19.08
CA THR A 27 -8.11 16.28 18.82
C THR A 27 -8.41 17.23 19.98
N GLY A 28 -9.52 16.99 20.68
CA GLY A 28 -9.95 17.77 21.84
C GLY A 28 -11.39 17.46 22.22
N TYR A 29 -12.03 18.32 23.00
CA TYR A 29 -13.39 18.11 23.49
C TYR A 29 -14.29 19.29 23.14
N VAL A 30 -15.43 18.98 22.53
CA VAL A 30 -16.43 19.93 22.01
C VAL A 30 -17.81 19.59 22.58
N HIS A 31 -18.84 20.35 22.22
CA HIS A 31 -20.21 20.05 22.64
C HIS A 31 -21.03 19.44 21.50
N SER A 32 -21.84 18.44 21.81
CA SER A 32 -22.79 17.83 20.85
C SER A 32 -24.08 18.65 20.68
N THR A 33 -24.33 19.61 21.59
CA THR A 33 -25.47 20.53 21.55
C THR A 33 -25.02 21.97 21.78
N GLN A 34 -25.89 22.94 21.48
CA GLN A 34 -25.59 24.37 21.64
C GLN A 34 -25.51 24.76 23.13
N HIS A 35 -24.36 25.29 23.57
CA HIS A 35 -24.16 25.92 24.88
C HIS A 35 -23.92 27.43 24.75
N PRO A 36 -24.05 28.23 25.83
CA PRO A 36 -23.71 29.65 25.81
C PRO A 36 -22.28 29.91 25.34
N GLY A 37 -22.09 30.85 24.41
CA GLY A 37 -20.77 31.20 23.87
C GLY A 37 -20.24 30.24 22.80
N THR A 38 -20.96 29.16 22.49
CA THR A 38 -20.61 28.26 21.39
C THR A 38 -21.29 28.66 20.08
N ILE A 39 -20.73 28.22 18.96
CA ILE A 39 -21.28 28.34 17.61
C ILE A 39 -21.31 26.96 16.95
N PRO A 40 -22.25 26.71 16.03
CA PRO A 40 -22.27 25.47 15.26
C PRO A 40 -21.09 25.42 14.29
N ILE A 41 -20.49 24.24 14.17
CA ILE A 41 -19.53 23.91 13.13
C ILE A 41 -20.20 22.95 12.15
N TYR A 42 -20.18 23.31 10.88
CA TYR A 42 -20.82 22.57 9.80
C TYR A 42 -19.81 21.68 9.09
N ARG A 43 -20.21 20.43 8.80
CA ARG A 43 -19.44 19.51 7.96
C ARG A 43 -19.90 19.62 6.51
N TRP A 44 -18.94 19.65 5.61
CA TRP A 44 -19.14 19.70 4.17
C TRP A 44 -18.30 18.62 3.51
N TYR A 45 -18.85 17.95 2.51
CA TYR A 45 -18.17 16.85 1.82
C TYR A 45 -18.07 17.11 0.32
N ASN A 46 -16.87 16.89 -0.24
CA ASN A 46 -16.64 16.94 -1.68
C ASN A 46 -16.34 15.53 -2.22
N PRO A 47 -17.27 14.91 -2.98
CA PRO A 47 -17.06 13.55 -3.50
C PRO A 47 -15.95 13.45 -4.55
N ALA A 48 -15.54 14.56 -5.18
CA ALA A 48 -14.49 14.55 -6.20
C ALA A 48 -13.09 14.50 -5.60
N SER A 49 -12.85 15.24 -4.51
CA SER A 49 -11.58 15.21 -3.76
C SER A 49 -11.64 14.28 -2.54
N THR A 50 -12.80 13.70 -2.23
CA THR A 50 -13.09 12.94 -1.01
C THR A 50 -12.84 13.71 0.30
N ASP A 51 -12.76 15.04 0.23
CA ASP A 51 -12.39 15.91 1.35
C ASP A 51 -13.58 16.26 2.26
N HIS A 52 -13.32 16.28 3.57
CA HIS A 52 -14.24 16.82 4.58
C HIS A 52 -13.76 18.19 5.09
N PHE A 53 -14.60 19.20 4.90
CA PHE A 53 -14.36 20.57 5.34
C PHE A 53 -15.27 20.96 6.51
N TYR A 54 -14.71 21.65 7.50
CA TYR A 54 -15.39 22.06 8.73
C TYR A 54 -15.26 23.56 8.93
N THR A 55 -16.41 24.24 9.07
CA THR A 55 -16.46 25.70 9.17
C THR A 55 -17.58 26.17 10.08
N ALA A 56 -17.36 27.32 10.71
CA ALA A 56 -18.38 28.04 11.46
C ALA A 56 -19.43 28.75 10.56
N ASP A 57 -19.13 28.96 9.28
CA ASP A 57 -20.07 29.58 8.35
C ASP A 57 -21.07 28.55 7.83
N SER A 58 -22.35 28.81 8.12
CA SER A 58 -23.47 28.03 7.61
C SER A 58 -23.61 28.02 6.08
N ALA A 59 -23.03 29.01 5.39
CA ALA A 59 -22.97 29.06 3.92
C ALA A 59 -21.71 28.36 3.35
N GLY A 60 -20.84 27.85 4.22
CA GLY A 60 -19.63 27.11 3.83
C GLY A 60 -18.37 27.97 3.69
N GLU A 61 -18.38 29.26 4.05
CA GLU A 61 -17.31 30.26 3.81
C GLU A 61 -16.93 30.36 2.32
N VAL A 62 -16.05 29.44 1.92
CA VAL A 62 -15.36 29.34 0.62
C VAL A 62 -15.57 27.97 -0.01
N ALA A 63 -16.36 27.07 0.61
CA ALA A 63 -16.67 25.73 0.13
C ALA A 63 -17.06 25.82 -1.36
N PRO A 64 -16.19 25.35 -2.27
CA PRO A 64 -16.47 25.43 -3.69
C PRO A 64 -17.81 24.75 -4.01
N PRO A 65 -18.48 25.08 -5.14
CA PRO A 65 -19.77 24.47 -5.51
C PRO A 65 -19.81 22.93 -5.56
N THR A 66 -18.64 22.29 -5.48
CA THR A 66 -18.46 20.84 -5.42
C THR A 66 -18.71 20.23 -4.04
N TYR A 67 -18.79 21.03 -2.98
CA TYR A 67 -19.08 20.56 -1.62
C TYR A 67 -20.58 20.52 -1.37
N THR A 68 -21.02 19.47 -0.68
CA THR A 68 -22.39 19.31 -0.18
C THR A 68 -22.38 19.41 1.34
N SER A 69 -23.29 20.21 1.90
CA SER A 69 -23.43 20.30 3.36
C SER A 69 -24.01 19.01 3.93
N GLU A 70 -23.39 18.52 5.00
CA GLU A 70 -23.86 17.38 5.79
C GLU A 70 -24.51 17.82 7.11
N GLY A 71 -24.61 19.13 7.34
CA GLY A 71 -25.24 19.72 8.53
C GLY A 71 -24.26 20.05 9.65
N VAL A 72 -24.80 20.26 10.86
CA VAL A 72 -24.01 20.60 12.05
C VAL A 72 -23.30 19.34 12.55
N ALA A 73 -21.98 19.42 12.65
CA ALA A 73 -21.12 18.37 13.15
C ALA A 73 -20.97 18.44 14.68
N TRP A 74 -20.74 19.63 15.22
CA TRP A 74 -20.60 19.89 16.66
C TRP A 74 -20.69 21.39 16.98
N TYR A 75 -20.53 21.75 18.25
CA TYR A 75 -20.50 23.13 18.75
C TYR A 75 -19.20 23.41 19.51
N MET A 76 -18.59 24.57 19.25
CA MET A 76 -17.36 25.02 19.93
C MET A 76 -17.38 26.52 20.17
N PHE A 77 -16.49 27.07 21.00
CA PHE A 77 -16.48 28.50 21.29
C PHE A 77 -15.98 29.33 20.10
N SER A 78 -16.63 30.47 19.82
CA SER A 78 -16.19 31.42 18.79
C SER A 78 -14.93 32.18 19.20
N ASP A 79 -14.81 32.44 20.50
CA ASP A 79 -13.76 33.24 21.11
C ASP A 79 -13.02 32.43 22.16
N GLN A 80 -11.77 32.81 22.44
CA GLN A 80 -10.99 32.14 23.48
C GLN A 80 -11.63 32.37 24.84
N VAL A 81 -12.05 31.29 25.48
CA VAL A 81 -12.50 31.28 26.88
C VAL A 81 -11.49 30.56 27.77
N GLU A 82 -11.62 30.72 29.08
CA GLU A 82 -10.71 30.06 30.04
C GLU A 82 -10.68 28.54 29.81
N ASN A 83 -9.48 27.95 29.88
CA ASN A 83 -9.27 26.51 29.66
C ASN A 83 -9.71 25.98 28.29
N THR A 84 -9.58 26.80 27.25
CA THR A 84 -9.72 26.37 25.84
C THR A 84 -8.46 26.63 25.03
N VAL A 85 -8.31 25.87 23.96
CA VAL A 85 -7.24 25.99 22.96
C VAL A 85 -7.85 26.18 21.58
N ALA A 86 -7.12 26.86 20.70
CA ALA A 86 -7.56 27.07 19.32
C ALA A 86 -7.52 25.76 18.53
N LEU A 87 -8.51 25.56 17.66
CA LEU A 87 -8.46 24.58 16.58
C LEU A 87 -8.02 25.28 15.29
N HIS A 88 -6.83 24.94 14.82
CA HIS A 88 -6.23 25.51 13.63
C HIS A 88 -6.62 24.71 12.38
N ARG A 89 -7.00 25.40 11.32
CA ARG A 89 -7.28 24.82 9.99
C ARG A 89 -6.08 24.97 9.07
N TRP A 90 -5.78 23.91 8.35
CA TRP A 90 -4.72 23.81 7.35
C TRP A 90 -5.29 23.19 6.08
N HIS A 91 -4.88 23.68 4.92
CA HIS A 91 -5.35 23.16 3.62
C HIS A 91 -4.16 22.80 2.73
N SER A 92 -4.24 21.66 2.05
CA SER A 92 -3.27 21.23 1.04
C SER A 92 -3.80 21.56 -0.37
N PRO A 93 -3.26 22.58 -1.06
CA PRO A 93 -3.69 22.91 -2.43
C PRO A 93 -3.42 21.79 -3.45
N THR A 94 -2.51 20.87 -3.11
CA THR A 94 -2.12 19.74 -3.97
C THR A 94 -3.15 18.61 -3.92
N THR A 95 -3.70 18.32 -2.74
CA THR A 95 -4.63 17.19 -2.53
C THR A 95 -6.08 17.64 -2.32
N GLY A 96 -6.30 18.90 -1.96
CA GLY A 96 -7.60 19.43 -1.54
C GLY A 96 -7.99 19.09 -0.09
N ASP A 97 -7.10 18.43 0.66
CA ASP A 97 -7.32 17.93 2.03
C ASP A 97 -7.29 19.06 3.06
N HIS A 98 -8.26 19.08 3.99
CA HIS A 98 -8.28 19.95 5.15
C HIS A 98 -7.91 19.22 6.44
N PHE A 99 -6.90 19.75 7.12
CA PHE A 99 -6.38 19.23 8.37
C PHE A 99 -6.65 20.19 9.53
N TYR A 100 -7.11 19.66 10.66
CA TYR A 100 -7.43 20.42 11.87
C TYR A 100 -6.64 19.90 13.09
N THR A 101 -6.00 20.82 13.81
CA THR A 101 -5.18 20.48 14.98
C THR A 101 -5.16 21.59 16.01
N THR A 102 -4.97 21.23 17.28
CA THR A 102 -4.72 22.18 18.37
C THR A 102 -3.25 22.62 18.45
N ASP A 103 -2.35 22.00 17.67
CA ASP A 103 -0.97 22.46 17.53
C ASP A 103 -0.90 23.62 16.51
N GLY A 104 -0.59 24.82 17.00
CA GLY A 104 -0.40 25.99 16.14
C GLY A 104 0.77 25.88 15.16
N ALA A 105 1.72 24.97 15.38
CA ALA A 105 2.78 24.65 14.41
C ALA A 105 2.30 23.69 13.30
N GLY A 106 1.13 23.08 13.46
CA GLY A 106 0.46 22.28 12.45
C GLY A 106 0.96 20.85 12.33
N GLU A 107 1.59 20.26 13.35
CA GLU A 107 2.05 18.85 13.29
C GLU A 107 2.93 18.55 12.04
N ARG A 108 3.82 19.48 11.67
CA ARG A 108 4.65 19.42 10.45
C ARG A 108 3.87 19.54 9.12
N ALA A 109 2.59 19.92 9.13
CA ALA A 109 1.78 20.08 7.91
C ALA A 109 2.44 21.00 6.86
N LYS A 110 3.18 22.04 7.29
CA LYS A 110 3.98 22.89 6.39
C LYS A 110 5.01 22.11 5.57
N GLU A 111 5.69 21.14 6.17
CA GLU A 111 6.67 20.29 5.50
C GLU A 111 6.01 19.40 4.44
N HIS A 112 4.72 19.10 4.62
CA HIS A 112 3.89 18.33 3.70
C HIS A 112 3.09 19.21 2.72
N GLY A 113 3.39 20.51 2.63
CA GLY A 113 2.80 21.41 1.64
C GLY A 113 1.44 22.02 2.03
N TYR A 114 1.00 21.86 3.27
CA TYR A 114 -0.19 22.53 3.76
C TYR A 114 0.06 24.00 4.06
N VAL A 115 -0.97 24.81 3.84
CA VAL A 115 -1.03 26.23 4.14
C VAL A 115 -1.98 26.45 5.31
N ALA A 116 -1.57 27.21 6.32
CA ALA A 116 -2.43 27.57 7.44
C ALA A 116 -3.54 28.52 6.97
N GLU A 117 -4.78 28.24 7.36
CA GLU A 117 -5.95 29.04 7.00
C GLU A 117 -6.57 29.79 8.19
N GLY A 118 -6.07 29.56 9.40
CA GLY A 118 -6.44 30.31 10.60
C GLY A 118 -7.05 29.43 11.68
N ILE A 119 -7.86 30.06 12.54
CA ILE A 119 -8.52 29.42 13.69
C ILE A 119 -9.99 29.21 13.34
N THR A 120 -10.47 27.97 13.42
CA THR A 120 -11.89 27.61 13.22
C THR A 120 -12.74 27.93 14.45
N GLY A 121 -12.14 27.82 15.64
CA GLY A 121 -12.74 28.17 16.92
C GLY A 121 -11.94 27.58 18.08
N TYR A 122 -12.55 27.51 19.27
CA TYR A 122 -11.87 27.11 20.50
C TYR A 122 -12.58 25.95 21.19
N LEU A 123 -11.81 24.95 21.61
CA LEU A 123 -12.29 23.71 22.22
C LEU A 123 -11.55 23.41 23.53
N HIS A 124 -12.07 22.50 24.34
CA HIS A 124 -11.40 22.11 25.58
C HIS A 124 -10.28 21.09 25.29
N PRO A 125 -9.05 21.30 25.82
CA PRO A 125 -7.96 20.34 25.65
C PRO A 125 -8.14 19.06 26.48
N TYR A 126 -9.03 19.08 27.47
CA TYR A 126 -9.37 17.95 28.34
C TYR A 126 -10.89 17.82 28.49
N GLN A 127 -11.35 16.63 28.88
CA GLN A 127 -12.77 16.40 29.10
C GLN A 127 -13.28 17.26 30.26
N VAL A 128 -14.42 17.90 30.04
CA VAL A 128 -15.16 18.68 31.05
C VAL A 128 -16.62 18.22 31.05
N GLU A 129 -17.40 18.73 31.99
CA GLU A 129 -18.84 18.44 32.04
C GLU A 129 -19.51 18.83 30.72
N GLU A 130 -20.40 17.97 30.21
CA GLU A 130 -21.15 18.18 28.96
C GLU A 130 -20.30 18.30 27.68
N SER A 131 -18.98 18.03 27.73
CA SER A 131 -18.14 17.91 26.55
C SER A 131 -17.94 16.45 26.13
N VAL A 132 -17.77 16.27 24.82
CA VAL A 132 -17.54 14.98 24.16
C VAL A 132 -16.27 15.05 23.32
N PRO A 133 -15.54 13.93 23.18
CA PRO A 133 -14.33 13.88 22.37
C PRO A 133 -14.61 14.14 20.89
N LEU A 134 -13.74 14.92 20.27
CA LEU A 134 -13.64 15.09 18.82
C LEU A 134 -12.58 14.12 18.30
N TYR A 135 -12.99 13.06 17.62
CA TYR A 135 -12.12 12.04 17.08
C TYR A 135 -11.62 12.43 15.70
N ARG A 136 -10.31 12.31 15.47
CA ARG A 136 -9.67 12.48 14.16
C ARG A 136 -9.42 11.12 13.53
N TRP A 137 -9.71 11.04 12.24
CA TRP A 137 -9.51 9.88 11.39
C TRP A 137 -8.75 10.32 10.13
N PHE A 138 -7.93 9.45 9.55
CA PHE A 138 -7.14 9.78 8.37
C PHE A 138 -7.17 8.65 7.35
N ASN A 139 -7.39 9.02 6.08
CA ASN A 139 -7.28 8.10 4.96
C ASN A 139 -5.93 8.30 4.27
N SER A 140 -5.01 7.36 4.50
CA SER A 140 -3.69 7.34 3.87
C SER A 140 -3.66 6.57 2.55
N ARG A 141 -4.77 5.94 2.12
CA ARG A 141 -4.74 5.00 1.01
C ARG A 141 -4.32 5.67 -0.29
N LYS A 142 -3.32 5.08 -0.94
CA LYS A 142 -2.89 5.41 -2.31
C LYS A 142 -3.07 4.19 -3.21
N SER A 143 -3.07 4.41 -4.51
CA SER A 143 -3.18 3.35 -5.52
C SER A 143 -1.84 3.14 -6.20
N TYR A 144 -1.46 1.89 -6.43
CA TYR A 144 -0.17 1.50 -6.98
C TYR A 144 -0.31 0.46 -8.10
N ASN A 145 0.60 0.50 -9.07
CA ASN A 145 0.77 -0.49 -10.11
C ASN A 145 2.01 -1.34 -9.80
N PHE A 146 1.84 -2.66 -9.70
CA PHE A 146 2.94 -3.61 -9.54
C PHE A 146 3.24 -4.28 -10.86
N SER A 147 4.46 -4.10 -11.38
CA SER A 147 4.80 -4.48 -12.74
C SER A 147 6.01 -5.41 -12.77
N VAL A 148 5.91 -6.51 -13.52
CA VAL A 148 7.09 -7.21 -14.04
C VAL A 148 7.29 -6.71 -15.47
N GLU A 149 8.34 -5.91 -15.66
CA GLU A 149 8.52 -5.09 -16.85
C GLU A 149 9.20 -5.88 -17.97
N SER A 150 10.33 -6.51 -17.66
CA SER A 150 11.16 -7.17 -18.67
C SER A 150 11.97 -8.32 -18.12
N ILE A 151 12.34 -9.23 -19.01
CA ILE A 151 13.32 -10.28 -18.76
C ILE A 151 14.49 -10.13 -19.74
N GLU A 152 15.70 -10.25 -19.21
CA GLU A 152 16.93 -10.34 -19.99
C GLU A 152 17.51 -11.75 -19.85
N ILE A 153 17.60 -12.46 -20.96
CA ILE A 153 17.99 -13.87 -21.04
C ILE A 153 19.45 -13.95 -21.47
N LYS A 154 20.34 -14.30 -20.53
CA LYS A 154 21.77 -14.50 -20.79
C LYS A 154 22.05 -15.91 -21.26
N GLN A 155 21.47 -16.89 -20.58
CA GLN A 155 21.60 -18.31 -20.89
C GLN A 155 20.21 -18.96 -20.86
N ILE A 156 19.81 -19.54 -22.00
CA ILE A 156 18.55 -20.26 -22.16
C ILE A 156 18.66 -21.67 -21.57
N ARG A 157 17.55 -22.18 -21.04
CA ARG A 157 17.45 -23.53 -20.47
C ARG A 157 17.28 -24.58 -21.57
N SER A 158 16.53 -24.26 -22.61
CA SER A 158 16.32 -25.11 -23.79
C SER A 158 17.46 -24.92 -24.81
N GLN A 159 17.52 -25.78 -25.83
CA GLN A 159 18.60 -25.73 -26.83
C GLN A 159 18.50 -24.52 -27.78
N GLU A 160 17.28 -24.08 -28.11
CA GLU A 160 17.04 -23.04 -29.12
C GLU A 160 16.26 -21.83 -28.54
N SER A 161 15.18 -22.09 -27.81
CA SER A 161 14.34 -21.06 -27.19
C SER A 161 13.57 -21.60 -26.00
N ASP A 162 13.31 -20.74 -25.02
CA ASP A 162 12.43 -21.05 -23.89
C ASP A 162 11.01 -20.54 -24.16
N THR A 163 10.00 -21.35 -23.85
CA THR A 163 8.59 -20.97 -23.89
C THR A 163 8.22 -20.32 -22.58
N ILE A 164 8.21 -18.98 -22.55
CA ILE A 164 8.15 -18.23 -21.30
C ILE A 164 6.70 -18.00 -20.86
N TYR A 165 6.46 -18.33 -19.59
CA TYR A 165 5.28 -17.92 -18.83
C TYR A 165 5.72 -17.11 -17.61
N VAL A 166 4.94 -16.08 -17.28
CA VAL A 166 5.18 -15.22 -16.13
C VAL A 166 3.89 -15.07 -15.35
N SER A 167 3.98 -15.15 -14.02
CA SER A 167 2.91 -14.75 -13.12
C SER A 167 3.45 -13.78 -12.08
N ALA A 168 2.65 -12.78 -11.76
CA ALA A 168 2.89 -11.85 -10.68
C ALA A 168 1.71 -11.89 -9.70
N SER A 169 1.97 -11.68 -8.43
CA SER A 169 0.94 -11.57 -7.40
C SER A 169 1.26 -10.48 -6.38
N VAL A 170 0.22 -9.93 -5.78
CA VAL A 170 0.32 -9.07 -4.61
C VAL A 170 -0.67 -9.52 -3.54
N THR A 171 -0.19 -9.62 -2.31
CA THR A 171 -1.00 -9.92 -1.12
C THR A 171 -0.89 -8.74 -0.16
N ILE A 172 -2.03 -8.25 0.32
CA ILE A 172 -2.11 -7.26 1.42
C ILE A 172 -2.72 -7.98 2.61
N ALA A 173 -2.21 -7.73 3.81
CA ALA A 173 -2.78 -8.32 5.02
C ALA A 173 -4.29 -8.05 5.12
N GLY A 174 -5.08 -9.08 5.44
CA GLY A 174 -6.54 -8.98 5.52
C GLY A 174 -7.28 -8.94 4.18
N HIS A 175 -6.57 -8.95 3.04
CA HIS A 175 -7.17 -8.90 1.71
C HIS A 175 -6.83 -10.14 0.88
N PRO A 176 -7.72 -10.59 -0.03
CA PRO A 176 -7.43 -11.72 -0.90
C PRO A 176 -6.28 -11.39 -1.87
N PRO A 177 -5.38 -12.34 -2.16
CA PRO A 177 -4.28 -12.11 -3.09
C PRO A 177 -4.81 -11.85 -4.50
N ARG A 178 -4.15 -10.94 -5.20
CA ARG A 178 -4.39 -10.67 -6.63
C ARG A 178 -3.24 -11.27 -7.42
N ALA A 179 -3.54 -11.90 -8.55
CA ALA A 179 -2.52 -12.47 -9.42
C ALA A 179 -2.88 -12.25 -10.89
N VAL A 180 -1.85 -12.16 -11.73
CA VAL A 180 -1.97 -12.07 -13.19
C VAL A 180 -0.92 -12.97 -13.80
N THR A 181 -1.31 -13.75 -14.80
CA THR A 181 -0.44 -14.71 -15.48
C THR A 181 -0.53 -14.53 -16.98
N LYS A 182 0.61 -14.58 -17.67
CA LYS A 182 0.71 -14.34 -19.10
C LYS A 182 1.68 -15.32 -19.75
N ARG A 183 1.28 -15.87 -20.90
CA ARG A 183 2.19 -16.53 -21.84
C ARG A 183 2.88 -15.48 -22.68
N ILE A 184 4.20 -15.46 -22.66
CA ILE A 184 5.04 -14.57 -23.48
C ILE A 184 5.40 -15.25 -24.79
N GLY A 185 5.54 -16.58 -24.73
CA GLY A 185 5.91 -17.43 -25.85
C GLY A 185 7.41 -17.59 -25.99
N ASP A 186 7.82 -18.05 -27.15
CA ASP A 186 9.12 -18.63 -27.36
C ASP A 186 10.17 -17.51 -27.53
N ARG A 187 11.23 -17.53 -26.72
CA ARG A 187 12.28 -16.51 -26.72
C ARG A 187 13.66 -17.14 -26.62
N GLY A 188 14.57 -16.64 -27.45
CA GLY A 188 16.00 -16.94 -27.35
C GLY A 188 16.70 -15.98 -26.40
N LYS A 189 18.02 -15.82 -26.55
CA LYS A 189 18.79 -14.82 -25.80
C LYS A 189 18.38 -13.40 -26.21
N GLY A 190 18.33 -12.48 -25.25
CA GLY A 190 17.96 -11.09 -25.49
C GLY A 190 17.14 -10.48 -24.35
N SER A 191 16.71 -9.24 -24.55
CA SER A 191 15.83 -8.52 -23.61
C SER A 191 14.43 -8.39 -24.21
N PHE A 192 13.42 -8.74 -23.42
CA PHE A 192 12.03 -8.79 -23.88
C PHE A 192 11.09 -8.15 -22.85
N PRO A 193 10.11 -7.34 -23.29
CA PRO A 193 9.07 -6.82 -22.41
C PRO A 193 8.10 -7.94 -22.03
N LEU A 194 7.64 -7.91 -20.77
CA LEU A 194 6.65 -8.84 -20.23
C LEU A 194 5.26 -8.20 -20.12
N ASP A 195 5.20 -6.90 -19.78
CA ASP A 195 3.97 -6.12 -19.59
C ASP A 195 2.95 -6.81 -18.67
N VAL A 196 3.43 -7.32 -17.53
CA VAL A 196 2.59 -7.95 -16.51
C VAL A 196 2.36 -6.95 -15.41
N VAL A 197 1.12 -6.46 -15.28
CA VAL A 197 0.80 -5.37 -14.34
C VAL A 197 -0.42 -5.71 -13.50
N LEU A 198 -0.26 -5.64 -12.18
CA LEU A 198 -1.36 -5.60 -11.21
C LEU A 198 -1.71 -4.14 -10.96
N LYS A 199 -2.76 -3.66 -11.63
CA LYS A 199 -3.16 -2.25 -11.59
C LYS A 199 -3.95 -1.89 -10.33
N ASP A 200 -3.92 -0.63 -9.94
CA ASP A 200 -4.85 -0.06 -8.95
C ASP A 200 -4.88 -0.86 -7.63
N VAL A 201 -3.71 -1.21 -7.12
CA VAL A 201 -3.56 -1.86 -5.81
C VAL A 201 -3.60 -0.78 -4.74
N SER A 202 -4.70 -0.73 -3.98
CA SER A 202 -4.87 0.25 -2.91
C SER A 202 -4.11 -0.19 -1.65
N LEU A 203 -3.27 0.69 -1.13
CA LEU A 203 -2.45 0.44 0.06
C LEU A 203 -2.43 1.67 0.96
N ALA A 204 -2.73 1.49 2.25
CA ALA A 204 -2.55 2.51 3.28
C ALA A 204 -1.09 2.57 3.76
N ASP A 205 -0.68 3.69 4.36
CA ASP A 205 0.72 3.93 4.76
C ASP A 205 1.28 2.84 5.69
N HIS A 206 0.46 2.32 6.61
CA HIS A 206 0.83 1.28 7.56
C HIS A 206 0.66 -0.14 7.01
N GLU A 207 -0.11 -0.32 5.93
CA GLU A 207 -0.37 -1.65 5.38
C GLU A 207 0.88 -2.18 4.70
N VAL A 208 1.13 -3.48 4.88
CA VAL A 208 2.18 -4.20 4.17
C VAL A 208 1.58 -4.89 2.96
N ALA A 209 2.20 -4.66 1.81
CA ALA A 209 1.98 -5.46 0.61
C ALA A 209 3.19 -6.35 0.36
N VAL A 210 2.92 -7.57 -0.09
CA VAL A 210 3.91 -8.55 -0.52
C VAL A 210 3.72 -8.79 -2.01
N PHE A 211 4.69 -8.34 -2.80
CA PHE A 211 4.75 -8.54 -4.24
C PHE A 211 5.66 -9.72 -4.57
N SER A 212 5.17 -10.62 -5.41
CA SER A 212 5.92 -11.77 -5.87
C SER A 212 5.78 -11.94 -7.37
N TYR A 213 6.81 -12.49 -8.01
CA TYR A 213 6.72 -12.95 -9.38
C TYR A 213 7.39 -14.31 -9.54
N VAL A 214 6.93 -15.08 -10.53
CA VAL A 214 7.49 -16.36 -10.93
C VAL A 214 7.49 -16.45 -12.46
N ILE A 215 8.63 -16.82 -13.03
CA ILE A 215 8.83 -17.00 -14.47
C ILE A 215 9.31 -18.44 -14.70
N ILE A 216 8.71 -19.12 -15.67
CA ILE A 216 9.03 -20.50 -16.02
C ILE A 216 9.18 -20.69 -17.52
N ASN A 217 9.94 -21.72 -17.88
CA ASN A 217 9.96 -22.33 -19.21
C ASN A 217 9.05 -23.55 -19.20
N ASP A 218 8.03 -23.58 -20.07
CA ASP A 218 7.28 -24.79 -20.34
C ASP A 218 6.80 -24.83 -21.80
N GLY A 219 7.41 -25.67 -22.62
CA GLY A 219 7.02 -25.87 -24.02
C GLY A 219 6.08 -27.06 -24.27
N HIS A 220 5.82 -27.89 -23.25
CA HIS A 220 5.29 -29.25 -23.43
C HIS A 220 3.92 -29.46 -22.78
N SER A 221 3.64 -28.74 -21.70
CA SER A 221 2.37 -28.78 -21.01
C SER A 221 1.31 -27.97 -21.74
N LYS A 222 0.04 -28.32 -21.50
CA LYS A 222 -1.08 -27.49 -21.94
C LYS A 222 -1.04 -26.15 -21.22
N GLU A 223 -1.10 -25.05 -21.98
CA GLU A 223 -1.10 -23.68 -21.45
C GLU A 223 -2.05 -23.49 -20.25
N SER A 224 -3.28 -24.03 -20.31
CA SER A 224 -4.25 -23.94 -19.22
C SER A 224 -3.78 -24.55 -17.89
N ASN A 225 -2.93 -25.57 -17.95
CA ASN A 225 -2.36 -26.20 -16.75
C ASN A 225 -1.20 -25.35 -16.22
N VAL A 226 -0.33 -24.89 -17.12
CA VAL A 226 0.80 -24.01 -16.79
C VAL A 226 0.29 -22.75 -16.08
N THR A 227 -0.70 -22.07 -16.66
CA THR A 227 -1.30 -20.86 -16.07
C THR A 227 -1.85 -21.12 -14.67
N LYS A 228 -2.57 -22.22 -14.46
CA LYS A 228 -3.14 -22.56 -13.14
C LYS A 228 -2.08 -22.81 -12.09
N VAL A 229 -1.08 -23.63 -12.42
CA VAL A 229 0.01 -23.97 -11.48
C VAL A 229 0.82 -22.72 -11.15
N LEU A 230 1.12 -21.90 -12.16
CA LEU A 230 1.93 -20.70 -12.01
C LEU A 230 1.20 -19.61 -11.21
N GLU A 231 -0.10 -19.42 -11.43
CA GLU A 231 -0.92 -18.51 -10.64
C GLU A 231 -0.98 -18.95 -9.17
N GLN A 232 -1.20 -20.25 -8.92
CA GLN A 232 -1.21 -20.80 -7.56
C GLN A 232 0.14 -20.65 -6.87
N ALA A 233 1.23 -20.86 -7.59
CA ALA A 233 2.59 -20.70 -7.08
C ALA A 233 2.86 -19.25 -6.68
N ALA A 234 2.52 -18.27 -7.53
CA ALA A 234 2.67 -16.86 -7.23
C ALA A 234 1.85 -16.44 -6.00
N ARG A 235 0.58 -16.85 -5.93
CA ARG A 235 -0.30 -16.58 -4.76
C ARG A 235 0.27 -17.15 -3.47
N LYS A 236 0.67 -18.44 -3.47
CA LYS A 236 1.27 -19.08 -2.28
C LYS A 236 2.54 -18.39 -1.84
N LEU A 237 3.36 -17.95 -2.81
CA LEU A 237 4.59 -17.25 -2.55
C LEU A 237 4.34 -15.89 -1.87
N SER A 238 3.40 -15.10 -2.37
CA SER A 238 3.05 -13.81 -1.76
C SER A 238 2.31 -13.96 -0.42
N GLU A 239 1.47 -14.98 -0.26
CA GLU A 239 0.82 -15.33 1.02
C GLU A 239 1.84 -15.77 2.08
N ALA A 240 2.80 -16.62 1.73
CA ALA A 240 3.83 -17.06 2.66
C ALA A 240 4.70 -15.88 3.12
N GLY A 241 5.07 -14.99 2.18
CA GLY A 241 5.75 -13.76 2.52
C GLY A 241 4.93 -12.87 3.46
N ALA A 242 3.62 -12.74 3.22
CA ALA A 242 2.73 -11.96 4.08
C ALA A 242 2.63 -12.55 5.49
N ASN A 243 2.57 -13.88 5.62
CA ASN A 243 2.57 -14.56 6.93
C ASN A 243 3.89 -14.32 7.67
N GLN A 244 5.03 -14.41 6.99
CA GLN A 244 6.34 -14.18 7.59
C GLN A 244 6.50 -12.73 8.07
N VAL A 245 5.99 -11.74 7.33
CA VAL A 245 5.94 -10.35 7.82
C VAL A 245 5.00 -10.22 9.00
N GLY A 246 3.83 -10.85 8.97
CA GLY A 246 2.88 -10.84 10.08
C GLY A 246 3.47 -11.40 11.38
N ASP A 247 4.30 -12.43 11.29
CA ASP A 247 4.97 -13.01 12.47
C ASP A 247 6.13 -12.13 12.96
N ALA A 248 6.91 -11.52 12.04
CA ALA A 248 7.95 -10.55 12.40
C ALA A 248 7.37 -9.28 13.04
N VAL A 249 6.20 -8.80 12.60
CA VAL A 249 5.50 -7.65 13.19
C VAL A 249 5.01 -7.96 14.61
N LYS A 250 4.59 -9.20 14.90
CA LYS A 250 4.20 -9.63 16.25
C LYS A 250 5.38 -9.73 17.21
N GLU A 251 6.57 -10.04 16.72
CA GLU A 251 7.80 -10.09 17.54
C GLU A 251 8.53 -8.74 17.64
N ALA A 252 8.29 -7.79 16.73
CA ALA A 252 8.95 -6.47 16.71
C ALA A 252 8.45 -5.44 17.74
N VAL A 253 8.08 -5.89 18.95
CA VAL A 253 8.23 -5.10 20.19
C VAL A 253 9.58 -5.39 20.88
N GLY A 254 10.40 -6.31 20.36
CA GLY A 254 11.76 -6.49 20.88
C GLY A 254 12.65 -7.41 20.06
N ALA A 255 13.83 -6.89 19.73
CA ALA A 255 15.04 -7.58 19.27
C ALA A 255 15.13 -8.01 17.80
N ALA A 256 16.09 -7.39 17.11
CA ALA A 256 16.71 -7.88 15.90
C ALA A 256 17.56 -9.13 16.19
N VAL A 257 17.47 -10.16 15.34
CA VAL A 257 18.57 -11.03 14.85
C VAL A 257 17.97 -12.20 14.05
N GLY A 258 18.47 -12.41 12.81
CA GLY A 258 18.45 -13.73 12.15
C GLY A 258 17.99 -13.75 10.69
N ALA A 259 18.94 -13.60 9.76
CA ALA A 259 18.88 -13.94 8.33
C ALA A 259 17.64 -13.48 7.52
N GLY A 260 17.80 -12.36 6.79
CA GLY A 260 16.97 -12.03 5.62
C GLY A 260 15.79 -11.09 5.85
N VAL A 261 15.51 -10.66 7.07
CA VAL A 261 14.37 -9.76 7.34
C VAL A 261 14.88 -8.33 7.55
N GLY A 262 15.00 -7.57 6.46
CA GLY A 262 15.23 -6.12 6.49
C GLY A 262 13.95 -5.35 6.85
N ALA A 263 13.31 -5.69 7.97
CA ALA A 263 12.14 -4.98 8.46
C ALA A 263 12.60 -3.77 9.30
N VAL A 264 12.84 -2.62 8.65
CA VAL A 264 12.83 -1.34 9.36
C VAL A 264 11.40 -0.81 9.32
N ILE A 265 10.51 -1.48 10.06
CA ILE A 265 9.12 -1.05 10.20
C ILE A 265 9.15 0.24 11.03
N GLY A 266 8.94 1.38 10.38
CA GLY A 266 8.94 2.71 10.99
C GLY A 266 9.92 3.73 10.40
N SER A 267 10.76 3.34 9.43
CA SER A 267 11.57 4.32 8.70
C SER A 267 10.87 4.79 7.43
N SER A 268 10.85 6.11 7.20
CA SER A 268 10.43 6.74 5.94
C SER A 268 11.40 6.50 4.77
N VAL A 269 12.43 5.68 4.96
CA VAL A 269 13.39 5.29 3.93
C VAL A 269 12.89 4.00 3.27
N PRO A 270 12.82 3.93 1.93
CA PRO A 270 12.43 2.71 1.23
C PRO A 270 13.50 1.63 1.46
N VAL A 271 13.26 0.76 2.45
CA VAL A 271 14.06 -0.44 2.70
C VAL A 271 13.26 -1.60 2.14
N ILE A 272 13.64 -2.05 0.94
CA ILE A 272 13.02 -3.18 0.27
C ILE A 272 13.38 -4.46 1.03
N GLY A 273 12.41 -5.04 1.74
CA GLY A 273 12.58 -6.31 2.44
C GLY A 273 12.49 -7.48 1.46
N THR A 274 13.58 -8.23 1.27
CA THR A 274 13.55 -9.50 0.53
C THR A 274 13.19 -10.63 1.49
N ILE A 275 11.93 -11.07 1.49
CA ILE A 275 11.47 -12.10 2.43
C ILE A 275 11.96 -13.49 2.01
N VAL A 276 12.17 -13.68 0.70
CA VAL A 276 12.74 -14.88 0.11
C VAL A 276 13.84 -14.43 -0.86
N GLY A 277 15.10 -14.71 -0.53
CA GLY A 277 16.22 -14.46 -1.44
C GLY A 277 15.99 -15.16 -2.78
N ALA A 278 16.30 -14.49 -3.88
CA ALA A 278 16.02 -14.84 -5.28
C ALA A 278 16.55 -16.21 -5.81
N ALA A 279 16.88 -17.16 -4.95
CA ALA A 279 17.30 -18.49 -5.33
C ALA A 279 16.08 -19.42 -5.45
N LEU A 280 15.72 -19.76 -6.68
CA LEU A 280 14.79 -20.85 -6.99
C LEU A 280 15.14 -22.19 -6.29
N GLY A 281 16.39 -22.35 -5.83
CA GLY A 281 16.85 -23.50 -5.04
C GLY A 281 16.60 -23.44 -3.51
N SER A 282 16.30 -22.27 -2.92
CA SER A 282 16.04 -22.13 -1.48
C SER A 282 14.54 -22.10 -1.11
N LEU A 283 13.67 -21.95 -2.10
CA LEU A 283 12.22 -22.09 -1.96
C LEU A 283 11.85 -23.57 -1.78
N ALA A 284 11.95 -24.03 -0.53
CA ALA A 284 11.65 -25.40 -0.12
C ALA A 284 10.34 -25.93 -0.73
N GLY A 285 10.36 -27.19 -1.17
CA GLY A 285 9.41 -27.84 -2.07
C GLY A 285 7.92 -27.89 -1.68
N SER A 286 7.47 -27.19 -0.64
CA SER A 286 6.04 -27.03 -0.30
C SER A 286 5.39 -25.82 -0.96
N LEU A 287 6.14 -24.73 -1.19
CA LEU A 287 5.59 -23.47 -1.74
C LEU A 287 5.38 -23.53 -3.27
N LEU A 288 6.34 -24.15 -3.96
CA LEU A 288 6.40 -24.27 -5.42
C LEU A 288 6.35 -25.74 -5.90
N GLY A 289 5.86 -26.67 -5.07
CA GLY A 289 5.91 -28.12 -5.36
C GLY A 289 5.42 -28.52 -6.75
N GLY A 290 4.30 -27.93 -7.21
CA GLY A 290 3.78 -28.19 -8.56
C GLY A 290 4.63 -27.63 -9.71
N LEU A 291 5.53 -26.68 -9.45
CA LEU A 291 6.52 -26.20 -10.42
C LEU A 291 7.75 -27.10 -10.48
N PHE A 292 8.11 -27.77 -9.38
CA PHE A 292 9.19 -28.75 -9.38
C PHE A 292 8.80 -30.04 -10.12
N ASP A 293 7.52 -30.41 -10.12
CA ASP A 293 7.01 -31.50 -10.97
C ASP A 293 7.13 -31.19 -12.48
N MET A 294 7.29 -29.91 -12.84
CA MET A 294 7.54 -29.47 -14.23
C MET A 294 9.03 -29.51 -14.59
N VAL A 295 9.93 -29.75 -13.62
CA VAL A 295 11.35 -29.96 -13.87
C VAL A 295 11.54 -31.37 -14.44
N GLY A 296 11.27 -31.51 -15.74
CA GLY A 296 11.35 -32.78 -16.47
C GLY A 296 12.57 -32.87 -17.40
N ALA A 297 12.77 -34.04 -18.00
CA ALA A 297 13.80 -34.28 -19.03
C ALA A 297 13.62 -33.47 -20.32
N ASN A 298 12.55 -32.68 -20.42
CA ASN A 298 12.17 -31.89 -21.59
C ASN A 298 12.63 -30.43 -21.53
N CYS A 299 13.58 -30.10 -20.63
CA CYS A 299 14.13 -28.75 -20.44
C CYS A 299 13.15 -27.72 -19.85
N ASP A 300 11.95 -28.13 -19.45
CA ASP A 300 11.01 -27.30 -18.72
C ASP A 300 11.49 -27.06 -17.27
N GLY A 301 11.02 -25.97 -16.66
CA GLY A 301 11.33 -25.64 -15.27
C GLY A 301 11.35 -24.15 -14.96
N PRO A 302 11.62 -23.80 -13.69
CA PRO A 302 11.63 -22.42 -13.26
C PRO A 302 12.86 -21.67 -13.79
N LEU A 303 12.64 -20.39 -14.15
CA LEU A 303 13.65 -19.48 -14.70
C LEU A 303 14.00 -18.36 -13.72
N ALA A 304 12.98 -17.72 -13.12
CA ALA A 304 13.18 -16.65 -12.15
C ALA A 304 12.04 -16.61 -11.13
N ALA A 305 12.33 -16.14 -9.91
CA ALA A 305 11.32 -15.78 -8.93
C ALA A 305 11.86 -14.73 -7.96
N GLY A 306 10.97 -13.92 -7.41
CA GLY A 306 11.29 -12.91 -6.42
C GLY A 306 10.12 -12.65 -5.48
N THR A 307 10.39 -12.22 -4.25
CA THR A 307 9.36 -11.82 -3.27
C THR A 307 9.85 -10.67 -2.41
N TYR A 308 9.05 -9.62 -2.38
CA TYR A 308 9.38 -8.33 -1.79
C TYR A 308 8.23 -7.85 -0.93
N SER A 309 8.53 -7.26 0.22
CA SER A 309 7.56 -6.52 1.02
C SER A 309 7.93 -5.07 1.16
N PHE A 310 6.90 -4.24 1.26
CA PHE A 310 6.98 -2.81 1.50
C PHE A 310 5.73 -2.37 2.26
N THR A 311 5.86 -1.32 3.07
CA THR A 311 4.71 -0.60 3.61
C THR A 311 4.24 0.45 2.61
N GLY A 312 2.97 0.90 2.70
CA GLY A 312 2.50 2.03 1.88
C GLY A 312 3.37 3.28 2.06
N MET A 313 3.84 3.53 3.28
CA MET A 313 4.74 4.65 3.60
C MET A 313 6.07 4.60 2.83
N GLN A 314 6.57 3.40 2.51
CA GLN A 314 7.80 3.23 1.74
C GLN A 314 7.60 3.47 0.24
N LEU A 315 6.37 3.39 -0.25
CA LEU A 315 6.01 3.62 -1.66
C LEU A 315 5.73 5.10 -1.97
N HIS A 316 6.39 6.04 -1.28
CA HIS A 316 6.30 7.45 -1.66
C HIS A 316 6.86 7.66 -3.07
N ASP A 317 7.98 7.02 -3.37
CA ASP A 317 8.69 7.11 -4.64
C ASP A 317 8.52 5.81 -5.45
N ASP A 318 8.59 5.95 -6.76
CA ASP A 318 8.57 4.80 -7.66
C ASP A 318 9.79 3.90 -7.41
N ILE A 319 9.52 2.60 -7.27
CA ILE A 319 10.55 1.59 -7.08
C ILE A 319 10.83 0.95 -8.44
N HIS A 320 12.10 0.90 -8.83
CA HIS A 320 12.58 0.09 -9.95
C HIS A 320 13.70 -0.81 -9.47
N GLN A 321 13.59 -2.10 -9.76
CA GLN A 321 14.57 -3.10 -9.33
C GLN A 321 14.89 -4.06 -10.45
N ARG A 322 16.13 -4.55 -10.41
CA ARG A 322 16.63 -5.57 -11.32
C ARG A 322 17.23 -6.70 -10.51
N ASP A 323 16.57 -7.85 -10.58
CA ASP A 323 17.04 -9.07 -9.93
C ASP A 323 17.96 -9.83 -10.87
N HIS A 324 19.01 -10.42 -10.29
CA HIS A 324 19.78 -11.46 -10.95
C HIS A 324 19.28 -12.81 -10.46
N ASN A 325 18.78 -13.62 -11.39
CA ASN A 325 18.26 -14.95 -11.14
C ASN A 325 19.23 -15.97 -11.77
N PRO A 326 20.31 -16.36 -11.07
CA PRO A 326 21.12 -17.48 -11.50
C PRO A 326 20.23 -18.72 -11.44
N GLY A 327 19.97 -19.29 -12.61
CA GLY A 327 19.04 -20.40 -12.74
C GLY A 327 19.60 -21.71 -12.21
N ILE A 328 18.73 -22.70 -12.17
CA ILE A 328 19.06 -24.06 -11.74
C ILE A 328 19.70 -24.84 -12.89
N ASP A 329 20.43 -25.91 -12.53
CA ASP A 329 21.04 -26.80 -13.51
C ASP A 329 19.99 -27.31 -14.52
N SER A 330 20.37 -27.27 -15.79
CA SER A 330 19.55 -27.81 -16.87
C SER A 330 19.67 -29.35 -16.88
N PRO A 331 18.58 -30.09 -17.11
CA PRO A 331 18.64 -31.55 -17.23
C PRO A 331 19.63 -31.98 -18.31
N HIS A 332 20.19 -33.18 -18.18
CA HIS A 332 21.11 -33.71 -19.18
C HIS A 332 20.45 -33.76 -20.57
N GLY A 333 21.09 -33.14 -21.57
CA GLY A 333 20.56 -33.01 -22.94
C GLY A 333 19.88 -31.66 -23.22
N CYS A 334 19.73 -30.82 -22.21
CA CYS A 334 19.22 -29.45 -22.34
C CYS A 334 20.34 -28.42 -22.59
N GLY A 335 19.96 -27.14 -22.67
CA GLY A 335 20.88 -26.01 -22.84
C GLY A 335 21.79 -25.79 -21.64
N ALA A 336 22.44 -24.62 -21.61
CA ALA A 336 23.30 -24.24 -20.50
C ALA A 336 22.49 -24.06 -19.21
N ASN A 337 23.18 -23.90 -18.08
CA ASN A 337 22.55 -23.46 -16.85
C ASN A 337 21.90 -22.11 -17.09
N SER A 338 20.64 -22.01 -16.74
CA SER A 338 19.86 -20.85 -17.15
C SER A 338 20.29 -19.61 -16.35
N ASP A 339 20.30 -18.43 -16.95
CA ASP A 339 20.79 -17.19 -16.31
C ASP A 339 19.97 -16.00 -16.83
N TYR A 340 19.24 -15.36 -15.92
CA TYR A 340 18.27 -14.34 -16.25
C TYR A 340 18.41 -13.12 -15.35
N TYR A 341 18.06 -11.96 -15.90
CA TYR A 341 17.74 -10.78 -15.11
C TYR A 341 16.27 -10.43 -15.28
N THR A 342 15.59 -10.15 -14.17
CA THR A 342 14.20 -9.71 -14.17
C THR A 342 14.14 -8.27 -13.70
N THR A 343 13.49 -7.40 -14.48
CA THR A 343 13.24 -6.01 -14.07
C THR A 343 11.78 -5.87 -13.66
N TRP A 344 11.53 -5.28 -12.50
CA TRP A 344 10.20 -5.03 -11.96
C TRP A 344 10.12 -3.64 -11.32
N SER A 345 8.89 -3.15 -11.17
CA SER A 345 8.64 -1.85 -10.56
C SER A 345 7.35 -1.80 -9.77
N VAL A 346 7.30 -0.81 -8.88
CA VAL A 346 6.10 -0.38 -8.17
C VAL A 346 5.98 1.11 -8.39
N THR A 347 4.91 1.52 -9.06
CA THR A 347 4.69 2.93 -9.36
C THR A 347 3.33 3.39 -8.86
N ARG A 348 3.19 4.69 -8.59
CA ARG A 348 1.88 5.23 -8.24
C ARG A 348 0.93 5.11 -9.43
N ALA A 349 -0.28 4.61 -9.18
CA ALA A 349 -1.39 4.67 -10.13
C ALA A 349 -2.03 6.05 -9.93
N ASP A 350 -1.66 6.98 -10.80
CA ASP A 350 -2.12 8.36 -10.83
C ASP A 350 -3.63 8.48 -11.09
#